data_AF-A0A8I2H1S4-F1
#
_entry.id   AF-A0A8I2H1S4-F1
#
_cell.length_a   1.000
_cell.length_b   1.000
_cell.length_c   1.000
_cell.angle_alpha   90.00
_cell.angle_beta   90.00
_cell.angle_gamma   90.00
#
_symmetry.space_group_name_H-M   'P 1'
#
loop_
_entity.id
_entity.type
_entity.pdbx_description
1 polymer ?
#
loop_
_entity_poly.entity_id
_entity_poly.type
_entity_poly.pdbx_seq_one_letter_code
_entity_poly.pdbx_strand_id
1 'polypeptide(L)' 'MAFLEISGLKKRFGAVDILKGIDLELEKGGFLVLVGPSGCG' A
#
# COMPACT_ATOMS: atom_id res chain seq x y z
N MET A 1 -1.12 1.16 -19.24
CA MET A 1 -2.22 1.38 -18.26
C MET A 1 -1.98 0.41 -17.12
N ALA A 2 -1.95 0.90 -15.88
CA ALA A 2 -1.78 0.05 -14.71
C ALA A 2 -2.92 -0.97 -14.64
N PHE A 3 -2.59 -2.22 -14.29
CA PHE A 3 -3.56 -3.28 -14.05
C PHE A 3 -4.17 -3.16 -12.64
N LEU A 4 -3.37 -2.67 -11.70
CA LEU A 4 -3.80 -2.31 -10.35
C LEU A 4 -3.22 -0.93 -10.03
N GLU A 5 -4.06 -0.05 -9.52
CA GLU A 5 -3.69 1.28 -9.03
C GLU A 5 -4.32 1.45 -7.64
N ILE A 6 -3.49 1.86 -6.68
CA ILE A 6 -3.87 2.23 -5.32
C ILE A 6 -3.38 3.66 -5.14
N SER A 7 -4.28 4.57 -4.75
CA SER A 7 -3.92 5.98 -4.59
C SER A 7 -4.44 6.50 -3.25
N GLY A 8 -3.55 7.09 -2.45
CA GLY A 8 -3.85 7.73 -1.18
C GLY A 8 -4.34 6.78 -0.10
N LEU A 9 -3.96 5.49 -0.12
CA LEU A 9 -4.46 4.50 0.83
C LEU A 9 -4.06 4.85 2.26
N LYS A 10 -5.05 5.09 3.10
CA LYS A 10 -4.90 5.44 4.52
C LYS A 10 -5.65 4.45 5.38
N LYS A 11 -5.08 4.10 6.52
CA LYS A 11 -5.71 3.23 7.52
C LYS A 11 -5.32 3.67 8.91
N ARG A 12 -6.32 3.74 9.79
CA ARG A 12 -6.17 4.07 11.21
C ARG A 12 -6.97 3.06 12.05
N PHE A 13 -6.42 2.70 13.20
CA PHE A 13 -7.16 2.03 14.27
C PHE A 13 -7.14 2.91 15.52
N GLY A 14 -8.31 3.41 15.93
CA GLY A 14 -8.40 4.36 17.04
C GLY A 14 -7.60 5.63 16.76
N ALA A 15 -6.57 5.88 17.56
CA ALA A 15 -5.66 7.02 17.41
C ALA A 15 -4.40 6.72 16.57
N VAL A 16 -4.19 5.46 16.15
CA VAL A 16 -2.94 5.04 15.50
C VAL A 16 -3.09 5.00 13.99
N ASP A 17 -2.33 5.85 13.29
CA ASP A 17 -2.18 5.82 11.83
C ASP A 17 -1.24 4.71 11.39
N ILE A 18 -1.80 3.74 10.67
CA ILE A 18 -1.16 2.48 10.24
C ILE A 18 -0.64 2.64 8.80
N LEU A 19 -1.52 3.05 7.88
CA LEU A 19 -1.14 3.45 6.53
C LEU A 19 -1.34 4.96 6.38
N LYS A 20 -0.29 5.67 5.95
CA LYS A 20 -0.22 7.14 5.95
C LYS A 20 -0.44 7.80 4.58
N GLY A 21 -1.06 7.09 3.65
CA GLY A 21 -1.21 7.51 2.25
C GLY A 21 -0.19 6.77 1.40
N ILE A 22 -0.58 5.58 0.95
CA ILE A 22 0.23 4.72 0.08
C ILE A 22 -0.31 4.85 -1.34
N ASP A 23 0.59 5.15 -2.27
CA ASP A 23 0.35 5.14 -3.71
C ASP A 23 1.13 3.95 -4.31
N LEU A 24 0.46 3.16 -5.15
CA LEU A 24 1.05 1.96 -5.75
C LEU A 24 0.42 1.65 -7.10
N GLU A 25 1.27 1.35 -8.09
CA GLU A 25 0.86 0.93 -9.42
C GLU A 25 1.51 -0.42 -9.75
N LEU A 26 0.75 -1.31 -10.39
CA LEU A 26 1.24 -2.59 -10.89
C LEU A 26 0.73 -2.82 -12.30
N GLU A 27 1.65 -3.12 -13.22
CA GLU A 27 1.31 -3.46 -14.60
C GLU A 27 0.83 -4.90 -14.75
N LYS A 28 0.14 -5.18 -15.86
CA LYS A 28 -0.38 -6.52 -16.14
C LYS A 28 0.76 -7.51 -16.32
N GLY A 29 0.76 -8.59 -15.54
CA GLY A 29 1.85 -9.58 -15.50
C GLY A 29 3.03 -9.19 -14.62
N GLY A 30 2.98 -8.01 -13.97
CA GLY A 30 3.94 -7.61 -12.96
C GLY A 30 3.80 -8.41 -11.67
N PHE A 31 4.90 -8.50 -10.92
CA PHE A 31 4.95 -9.14 -9.62
C PHE A 31 5.46 -8.15 -8.58
N LEU A 32 4.66 -7.91 -7.55
CA LEU A 32 4.94 -6.96 -6.48
C LEU A 32 5.09 -7.69 -5.15
N VAL A 33 6.14 -7.37 -4.40
CA VAL A 33 6.34 -7.87 -3.03
C VAL A 33 6.39 -6.69 -2.07
N LEU A 34 5.59 -6.77 -1.01
CA LEU A 34 5.66 -5.83 0.12
C LEU A 34 6.50 -6.46 1.22
N VAL A 35 7.55 -5.77 1.65
CA VAL A 35 8.49 -6.24 2.69
C VAL A 35 8.67 -5.14 3.73
N GLY A 36 8.72 -5.54 4.99
CA GLY A 36 9.05 -4.66 6.10
C GLY A 36 9.07 -5.37 7.44
N PRO A 37 9.55 -4.71 8.50
CA PRO A 37 9.57 -5.25 9.85
C PRO A 37 8.16 -5.42 10.43
N SER A 38 8.02 -6.16 11.54
CA SER A 38 6.73 -6.33 12.22
C SER A 38 6.10 -4.97 12.55
N GLY A 39 4.87 -4.75 12.07
CA GLY A 39 4.11 -3.52 12.28
C GLY A 39 4.48 -2.33 11.38
N CYS A 40 5.16 -2.56 10.25
CA CYS A 40 5.60 -1.48 9.35
C CYS A 40 4.47 -0.80 8.55
N GLY A 41 3.26 -1.36 8.57
CA GLY A 41 2.12 -0.86 7.82
C GLY A 41 0.86 -1.60 8.17
#